data_AF-A0A3D3EB70-F1
#
_entry.id   AF-A0A3D3EB70-F1
#
_cell.length_a   1.000
_cell.length_b   1.000
_cell.length_c   1.000
_cell.angle_alpha   90.00
_cell.angle_beta   90.00
_cell.angle_gamma   90.00
#
_symmetry.space_group_name_H-M   'P 1'
#
loop_
_entity.id
_entity.type
_entity.pdbx_description
1 polymer ?
#
loop_
_entity_poly.entity_id
_entity_poly.type
_entity_poly.pdbx_seq_one_letter_code
_entity_poly.pdbx_strand_id
1 'polypeptide(L)'
;MPDSCPTWDLTDLYEGIGDDAIAADLARCRREAERMESAWQGKIGNATPQDLATLIADYEQVLEALGKAQSHAQLLFAASTTDAQIARHHQSIREASA
;
A
#
# COMPACT_ATOMS: atom_id res chain seq x y z
N MET A 1 17.24 14.55 -29.30
CA MET A 1 16.98 13.50 -28.29
C MET A 1 15.56 13.71 -27.79
N PRO A 2 14.79 12.71 -27.34
CA PRO A 2 13.50 13.01 -26.72
C PRO A 2 13.75 13.97 -25.54
N ASP A 3 12.95 15.03 -25.45
CA ASP A 3 13.07 16.09 -24.44
C ASP A 3 12.60 15.65 -23.03
N SER A 4 12.29 14.35 -22.85
CA SER A 4 11.81 13.77 -21.60
C SER A 4 12.42 12.40 -21.31
N CYS A 5 12.64 12.10 -20.03
CA CYS A 5 13.00 10.76 -19.56
C CYS A 5 11.86 9.76 -19.85
N PRO A 6 12.19 8.46 -20.03
CA PRO A 6 11.17 7.42 -20.16
C PRO A 6 10.32 7.33 -18.88
N THR A 7 9.02 7.14 -19.06
CA THR A 7 8.05 6.95 -17.97
C THR A 7 7.50 5.53 -18.00
N TRP A 8 7.21 4.95 -16.83
CA TRP A 8 6.48 3.69 -16.73
C TRP A 8 4.99 3.90 -16.96
N ASP A 9 4.35 2.94 -17.62
CA ASP A 9 2.90 2.77 -17.53
C ASP A 9 2.59 2.05 -16.21
N LEU A 10 1.80 2.69 -15.35
CA LEU A 10 1.46 2.20 -14.02
C LEU A 10 -0.04 2.00 -13.83
N THR A 11 -0.82 2.07 -14.91
CA THR A 11 -2.29 1.96 -14.89
C THR A 11 -2.78 0.61 -14.33
N ASP A 12 -1.99 -0.45 -14.45
CA ASP A 12 -2.23 -1.74 -13.78
C ASP A 12 -2.20 -1.65 -12.24
N LEU A 13 -1.50 -0.65 -11.69
CA LEU A 13 -1.51 -0.35 -10.26
C LEU A 13 -2.63 0.65 -9.95
N TYR A 14 -2.53 1.86 -10.49
CA TYR A 14 -3.49 2.95 -10.31
C TYR A 14 -3.43 3.89 -11.52
N GLU A 15 -4.53 4.55 -11.84
CA GLU A 15 -4.60 5.51 -12.95
C GLU A 15 -3.70 6.74 -12.74
N GLY A 16 -3.36 7.05 -11.49
CA GLY A 16 -2.41 8.10 -11.13
C GLY A 16 -2.48 8.48 -9.65
N ILE A 17 -1.79 9.56 -9.26
CA ILE A 17 -1.68 9.99 -7.84
C ILE A 17 -3.02 10.40 -7.20
N GLY A 18 -4.05 10.67 -8.01
CA GLY A 18 -5.39 11.08 -7.58
C GLY A 18 -6.45 9.98 -7.74
N ASP A 19 -6.04 8.74 -7.99
CA ASP A 19 -6.96 7.62 -8.10
C ASP A 19 -7.60 7.31 -6.73
N ASP A 20 -8.93 7.37 -6.67
CA ASP A 20 -9.74 7.08 -5.47
C ASP A 20 -9.49 5.67 -4.94
N ALA A 21 -9.06 4.72 -5.80
CA ALA A 21 -8.70 3.37 -5.39
C ALA A 21 -7.52 3.35 -4.40
N ILE A 22 -6.58 4.30 -4.48
CA ILE A 22 -5.47 4.42 -3.52
C ILE A 22 -6.02 4.69 -2.13
N ALA A 23 -6.91 5.69 -2.00
CA ALA A 23 -7.51 6.05 -0.73
C ALA A 23 -8.38 4.91 -0.17
N ALA A 24 -9.13 4.22 -1.04
CA ALA A 24 -9.95 3.07 -0.66
C ALA A 24 -9.10 1.89 -0.16
N ASP A 25 -7.99 1.58 -0.82
CA ASP A 25 -7.06 0.52 -0.42
C ASP A 25 -6.43 0.84 0.94
N LEU A 26 -5.91 2.05 1.15
CA LEU A 26 -5.33 2.47 2.43
C LEU A 26 -6.35 2.41 3.58
N ALA A 27 -7.58 2.86 3.32
CA ALA A 27 -8.65 2.80 4.31
C ALA A 27 -9.04 1.35 4.64
N ARG A 28 -9.02 0.43 3.64
CA ARG A 28 -9.24 -1.00 3.87
C ARG A 28 -8.12 -1.59 4.73
N CYS A 29 -6.86 -1.35 4.38
CA CYS A 29 -5.71 -1.84 5.14
C CYS A 29 -5.78 -1.42 6.61
N ARG A 30 -6.14 -0.16 6.87
CA ARG A 30 -6.30 0.34 8.25
C ARG A 30 -7.38 -0.41 9.03
N ARG A 31 -8.56 -0.60 8.43
CA ARG A 31 -9.66 -1.33 9.08
C ARG A 31 -9.29 -2.79 9.36
N GLU A 32 -8.62 -3.45 8.42
CA GLU A 32 -8.17 -4.84 8.61
C GLU A 32 -7.09 -4.94 9.69
N ALA A 33 -6.15 -3.99 9.75
CA ALA A 33 -5.16 -3.92 10.82
C ALA A 33 -5.83 -3.77 12.21
N GLU A 34 -6.76 -2.83 12.35
CA GLU A 34 -7.52 -2.61 13.59
C GLU A 34 -8.37 -3.84 13.97
N ARG A 35 -8.97 -4.52 12.97
CA ARG A 35 -9.72 -5.77 13.18
C ARG A 35 -8.81 -6.88 13.71
N MET A 36 -7.65 -7.08 13.08
CA MET A 36 -6.69 -8.12 13.47
C MET A 36 -6.13 -7.84 14.87
N GLU A 37 -5.77 -6.60 15.17
CA GLU A 37 -5.31 -6.18 16.50
C GLU A 37 -6.36 -6.53 17.56
N SER A 38 -7.61 -6.09 17.38
CA SER A 38 -8.70 -6.36 18.32
C SER A 38 -8.97 -7.86 18.48
N ALA A 39 -8.84 -8.63 17.41
CA ALA A 39 -9.12 -10.06 17.41
C ALA A 39 -8.00 -10.86 18.10
N TRP A 40 -6.73 -10.52 17.84
CA TRP A 40 -5.59 -11.41 18.10
C TRP A 40 -4.56 -10.87 19.09
N GLN A 41 -4.54 -9.57 19.41
CA GLN A 41 -3.58 -9.02 20.36
C GLN A 41 -3.64 -9.75 21.71
N GLY A 42 -2.49 -10.31 22.13
CA GLY A 42 -2.37 -11.09 23.36
C GLY A 42 -3.06 -12.46 23.35
N LYS A 43 -3.67 -12.87 22.23
CA LYS A 43 -4.47 -14.11 22.11
C LYS A 43 -3.88 -15.13 21.12
N ILE A 44 -2.87 -14.75 20.33
CA ILE A 44 -2.23 -15.62 19.31
C ILE A 44 -1.76 -16.96 19.90
N GLY A 45 -1.29 -17.01 21.15
CA GLY A 45 -0.86 -18.25 21.79
C GLY A 45 -1.97 -19.30 21.97
N ASN A 46 -3.24 -18.90 21.84
CA ASN A 46 -4.40 -19.77 21.92
C ASN A 46 -5.03 -20.05 20.53
N ALA A 47 -4.42 -19.55 19.44
CA ALA A 47 -4.93 -19.73 18.09
C ALA A 47 -4.81 -21.19 17.64
N THR A 48 -5.84 -21.69 16.95
CA THR A 48 -5.74 -22.98 16.27
C THR A 48 -4.88 -22.87 15.00
N PRO A 49 -4.40 -23.98 14.42
CA PRO A 49 -3.70 -23.94 13.13
C PRO A 49 -4.52 -23.27 12.01
N GLN A 50 -5.84 -23.47 12.00
CA GLN A 50 -6.74 -22.85 11.03
C GLN A 50 -6.88 -21.35 11.25
N ASP A 51 -6.94 -20.91 12.51
CA ASP A 51 -6.95 -19.50 12.85
C ASP A 51 -5.65 -18.81 12.40
N LEU A 52 -4.51 -19.44 12.63
CA LEU A 52 -3.21 -18.92 12.20
C LEU A 52 -3.11 -18.83 10.67
N ALA A 53 -3.58 -19.84 9.95
CA ALA A 53 -3.59 -19.81 8.49
C ALA A 53 -4.46 -18.66 7.96
N THR A 54 -5.62 -18.43 8.57
CA THR A 54 -6.51 -17.32 8.23
C THR A 54 -5.87 -15.97 8.54
N LEU A 55 -5.27 -15.83 9.72
CA LEU A 55 -4.58 -14.60 10.14
C LEU A 55 -3.41 -14.25 9.21
N ILE A 56 -2.63 -15.25 8.77
CA ILE A 56 -1.54 -15.05 7.81
C ILE A 56 -2.11 -14.57 6.47
N ALA A 57 -3.14 -15.23 5.95
CA ALA A 57 -3.76 -14.84 4.67
C ALA A 57 -4.39 -13.43 4.71
N ASP A 58 -5.01 -13.06 5.83
CA ASP A 58 -5.55 -11.70 6.05
C ASP A 58 -4.41 -10.67 6.09
N TYR A 59 -3.33 -10.99 6.79
CA TYR A 59 -2.14 -10.13 6.88
C TYR A 59 -1.45 -9.95 5.51
N GLU A 60 -1.33 -11.02 4.72
CA GLU A 60 -0.77 -10.98 3.37
C GLU A 60 -1.58 -10.05 2.45
N GLN A 61 -2.91 -10.11 2.50
CA GLN A 61 -3.77 -9.20 1.72
C GLN A 61 -3.55 -7.73 2.07
N VAL A 62 -3.32 -7.41 3.35
CA VAL A 62 -2.98 -6.05 3.79
C VAL A 62 -1.62 -5.63 3.24
N LEU A 63 -0.61 -6.50 3.35
CA LEU A 63 0.73 -6.23 2.84
C LEU A 63 0.76 -6.05 1.33
N GLU A 64 0.01 -6.87 0.58
CA GLU A 64 -0.08 -6.78 -0.88
C GLU A 64 -0.66 -5.43 -1.31
N ALA A 65 -1.74 -4.99 -0.68
CA ALA A 65 -2.37 -3.70 -0.98
C ALA A 65 -1.46 -2.50 -0.61
N LEU A 66 -0.79 -2.55 0.54
CA LEU A 66 0.20 -1.53 0.92
C LEU A 66 1.39 -1.51 -0.03
N GLY A 67 1.91 -2.68 -0.41
CA GLY A 67 3.01 -2.85 -1.35
C GLY A 67 2.67 -2.34 -2.74
N LYS A 68 1.44 -2.56 -3.21
CA LYS A 68 0.90 -2.00 -4.46
C LYS A 68 0.95 -0.46 -4.44
N ALA A 69 0.42 0.17 -3.40
CA ALA A 69 0.43 1.63 -3.23
C ALA A 69 1.85 2.19 -3.14
N GLN A 70 2.73 1.56 -2.34
CA GLN A 70 4.14 1.94 -2.22
C GLN A 70 4.88 1.85 -3.56
N SER A 71 4.67 0.77 -4.31
CA SER A 71 5.33 0.55 -5.61
C SER A 71 4.93 1.63 -6.61
N HIS A 72 3.64 1.93 -6.72
CA HIS A 72 3.15 3.01 -7.59
C HIS A 72 3.79 4.36 -7.24
N ALA A 73 3.78 4.73 -5.96
CA ALA A 73 4.32 6.01 -5.52
C ALA A 73 5.84 6.11 -5.69
N GLN A 74 6.57 5.02 -5.42
CA GLN A 74 8.02 4.95 -5.58
C GLN A 74 8.43 5.02 -7.05
N LEU A 75 7.75 4.28 -7.93
CA LEU A 75 8.04 4.29 -9.37
C LEU A 75 7.74 5.65 -9.99
N LEU A 76 6.63 6.31 -9.63
CA LEU A 76 6.38 7.69 -10.05
C LEU A 76 7.48 8.65 -9.59
N PHE A 77 7.88 8.56 -8.31
CA PHE A 77 8.93 9.41 -7.76
C PHE A 77 10.29 9.17 -8.43
N ALA A 78 10.63 7.92 -8.72
CA ALA A 78 11.87 7.59 -9.43
C ALA A 78 11.92 8.16 -10.85
N ALA A 79 10.77 8.28 -11.54
CA ALA A 79 10.69 8.88 -12.87
C ALA A 79 10.73 10.42 -12.85
N SER A 80 10.31 11.06 -11.74
CA SER A 80 10.22 12.51 -11.63
C SER A 80 10.47 13.01 -10.20
N THR A 81 11.74 13.01 -9.78
CA THR A 81 12.14 13.37 -8.40
C THR A 81 12.03 14.86 -8.09
N THR A 82 11.93 15.71 -9.11
CA THR A 82 11.81 17.17 -8.99
C THR A 82 10.36 17.66 -8.94
N ASP A 83 9.39 16.79 -9.19
CA ASP A 83 7.97 17.12 -9.10
C ASP A 83 7.49 17.09 -7.65
N ALA A 84 7.06 18.25 -7.15
CA ALA A 84 6.62 18.42 -5.77
C ALA A 84 5.34 17.63 -5.42
N GLN A 85 4.42 17.43 -6.37
CA GLN A 85 3.20 16.65 -6.14
C GLN A 85 3.53 15.16 -6.00
N ILE A 86 4.41 14.66 -6.87
CA ILE A 86 4.88 13.27 -6.80
C ILE A 86 5.68 13.03 -5.51
N ALA A 87 6.57 13.95 -5.14
CA ALA A 87 7.33 13.86 -3.89
C ALA A 87 6.41 13.83 -2.66
N ARG A 88 5.40 14.71 -2.62
CA ARG A 88 4.39 14.72 -1.56
C ARG A 88 3.59 13.42 -1.52
N HIS A 89 3.12 12.94 -2.66
CA HIS A 89 2.38 11.68 -2.75
C HIS A 89 3.20 10.50 -2.22
N HIS A 90 4.46 10.36 -2.66
CA HIS A 90 5.38 9.33 -2.17
C HIS A 90 5.60 9.41 -0.65
N GLN A 91 5.75 10.62 -0.09
CA GLN A 91 5.82 10.79 1.36
C GLN A 91 4.52 10.36 2.07
N SER A 92 3.36 10.79 1.58
CA SER A 92 2.07 10.43 2.18
C SER A 92 1.81 8.92 2.19
N ILE A 93 2.18 8.22 1.11
CA ILE A 93 2.06 6.75 1.05
C ILE A 93 3.01 6.08 2.05
N ARG A 94 4.26 6.55 2.15
CA ARG A 94 5.22 6.02 3.13
C ARG A 94 4.72 6.17 4.56
N GLU A 95 4.15 7.33 4.91
CA GLU A 95 3.58 7.59 6.24
C GLU A 95 2.34 6.75 6.52
N ALA A 96 1.49 6.50 5.51
CA ALA A 96 0.31 5.66 5.67
C ALA A 96 0.62 4.17 5.85
N SER A 97 1.81 3.74 5.42
CA SER A 97 2.29 2.35 5.49
C SER A 97 3.24 2.06 6.66
N ALA A 98 3.57 3.06 7.47
CA ALA A 98 4.47 2.95 8.62
C ALA A 98 3.70 2.56 9.90
#